data_AF-A0A967B229-F1
#
_entry.id   AF-A0A967B229-F1
#
_cell.length_a   1.000
_cell.length_b   1.000
_cell.length_c   1.000
_cell.angle_alpha   90.00
_cell.angle_beta   90.00
_cell.angle_gamma   90.00
#
_symmetry.space_group_name_H-M   'P 1'
#
loop_
_entity.id
_entity.type
_entity.pdbx_description
1 polymer ?
#
loop_
_entity_poly.entity_id
_entity_poly.type
_entity_poly.pdbx_seq_one_letter_code
_entity_poly.pdbx_strand_id
1 'polypeptide(L)'
;MAETLPGLLLLHADAKSVDGWIRQGVVPAYVLPQSGWTAVVPAGPAQAKDPYRDGIAVLASRPLPSRMRPALGFFVTDGRAVVVVHPRGWRAITRYVVWEPSRGAVRAPHLPPARPDDLVRAAGVVPEAVGEVRSLLRSREGDPVELLDDLVRVLALPGEGLIGGRGVKSDPEAVLVEPRRSAVERFERVVAEDDEVSAELREHS
;
A
#
# COMPACT_ATOMS: atom_id res chain seq x y z
N MET A 1 -16.82 -13.28 7.44
CA MET A 1 -15.79 -12.93 6.43
C MET A 1 -15.23 -11.57 6.78
N ALA A 2 -13.90 -11.42 6.83
CA ALA A 2 -13.27 -10.14 7.20
C ALA A 2 -13.69 -9.00 6.25
N GLU A 3 -13.92 -7.81 6.79
CA GLU A 3 -14.22 -6.59 6.02
C GLU A 3 -12.97 -6.08 5.32
N THR A 4 -13.13 -5.58 4.10
CA THR A 4 -12.04 -4.93 3.36
C THR A 4 -11.81 -3.53 3.91
N LEU A 5 -10.55 -3.11 3.98
CA LEU A 5 -10.17 -1.73 4.27
C LEU A 5 -9.94 -0.97 2.96
N PRO A 6 -10.05 0.37 2.95
CA PRO A 6 -9.95 1.15 1.74
C PRO A 6 -8.51 1.24 1.23
N GLY A 7 -8.09 0.23 0.47
CA GLY A 7 -6.74 0.15 -0.05
C GLY A 7 -6.49 -1.00 -1.02
N LEU A 8 -5.47 -0.82 -1.84
CA LEU A 8 -5.04 -1.73 -2.88
C LEU A 8 -3.51 -1.68 -3.00
N LEU A 9 -2.86 -2.82 -2.96
CA LEU A 9 -1.44 -2.95 -3.31
C LEU A 9 -1.31 -3.87 -4.52
N LEU A 10 -0.75 -3.33 -5.61
CA LEU A 10 -0.46 -4.05 -6.84
C LEU A 10 1.02 -4.42 -6.87
N LEU A 11 1.32 -5.71 -6.96
CA LEU A 11 2.68 -6.23 -7.03
C LEU A 11 2.93 -6.97 -8.35
N HIS A 12 4.10 -6.74 -8.95
CA HIS A 12 4.61 -7.60 -10.03
C HIS A 12 5.21 -8.89 -9.45
N ALA A 13 4.33 -9.77 -8.97
CA ALA A 13 4.68 -11.10 -8.46
C ALA A 13 3.50 -12.06 -8.65
N ASP A 14 3.78 -13.36 -8.61
CA ASP A 14 2.73 -14.39 -8.62
C ASP A 14 1.97 -14.46 -7.28
N ALA A 15 0.71 -14.88 -7.33
CA ALA A 15 -0.16 -14.93 -6.15
C ALA A 15 0.40 -15.79 -5.00
N LYS A 16 1.12 -16.88 -5.31
CA LYS A 16 1.73 -17.74 -4.28
C LYS A 16 2.88 -17.04 -3.55
N SER A 17 3.72 -16.32 -4.27
CA SER A 17 4.76 -15.47 -3.67
C SER A 17 4.14 -14.41 -2.77
N VAL A 18 3.04 -13.78 -3.20
CA VAL A 18 2.33 -12.75 -2.44
C VAL A 18 1.66 -13.33 -1.20
N ASP A 19 0.95 -14.46 -1.28
CA ASP A 19 0.41 -15.20 -0.12
C ASP A 19 1.50 -15.44 0.91
N GLY A 20 2.64 -15.99 0.48
CA GLY A 20 3.77 -16.25 1.38
C GLY A 20 4.29 -14.99 2.06
N TRP A 21 4.31 -13.85 1.36
CA TRP A 21 4.66 -12.56 1.95
C TRP A 21 3.59 -12.07 2.92
N ILE A 22 2.29 -12.11 2.61
CA ILE A 22 1.21 -11.73 3.55
C ILE A 22 1.25 -12.58 4.82
N ARG A 23 1.45 -13.90 4.71
CA ARG A 23 1.61 -14.81 5.85
C ARG A 23 2.79 -14.50 6.76
N GLN A 24 3.78 -13.75 6.28
CA GLN A 24 4.93 -13.28 7.06
C GLN A 24 4.78 -11.84 7.57
N GLY A 25 3.63 -11.21 7.34
CA GLY A 25 3.29 -9.89 7.90
C GLY A 25 2.41 -10.02 9.15
N VAL A 26 1.68 -8.94 9.43
CA VAL A 26 0.67 -8.87 10.51
C VAL A 26 -0.69 -8.38 10.02
N VAL A 27 -0.83 -8.04 8.73
CA VAL A 27 -2.09 -7.53 8.16
C VAL A 27 -2.76 -8.63 7.35
N PRO A 28 -3.97 -9.08 7.71
CA PRO A 28 -4.79 -9.94 6.85
C PRO A 28 -5.16 -9.23 5.55
N ALA A 29 -5.23 -9.97 4.44
CA ALA A 29 -5.57 -9.39 3.14
C ALA A 29 -6.17 -10.43 2.19
N TYR A 30 -7.04 -9.98 1.30
CA TYR A 30 -7.41 -10.74 0.10
C TYR A 30 -6.30 -10.61 -0.94
N VAL A 31 -5.92 -11.74 -1.53
CA VAL A 31 -4.97 -11.83 -2.65
C VAL A 31 -5.74 -12.24 -3.89
N LEU A 32 -5.65 -11.43 -4.96
CA LEU A 32 -6.34 -11.66 -6.22
C LEU A 32 -5.31 -11.64 -7.36
N PRO A 33 -5.19 -12.72 -8.16
CA PRO A 33 -4.41 -12.66 -9.39
C PRO A 33 -5.07 -11.66 -10.36
N GLN A 34 -4.27 -10.89 -11.08
CA GLN A 34 -4.71 -9.93 -12.09
C GLN A 34 -3.78 -10.04 -13.31
N SER A 35 -4.18 -9.47 -14.45
CA SER A 35 -3.35 -9.52 -15.66
C SER A 35 -2.01 -8.81 -15.43
N GLY A 36 -0.92 -9.59 -15.31
CA GLY A 36 0.44 -9.10 -15.09
C GLY A 36 0.76 -8.62 -13.67
N TRP A 37 -0.22 -8.60 -12.77
CA TRP A 37 -0.12 -8.10 -11.39
C TRP A 37 -0.80 -9.07 -10.42
N THR A 38 -0.47 -8.95 -9.13
CA THR A 38 -1.29 -9.51 -8.06
C THR A 38 -1.79 -8.35 -7.19
N ALA A 39 -3.11 -8.29 -7.01
CA ALA A 39 -3.76 -7.33 -6.13
C ALA A 39 -3.83 -7.86 -4.69
N VAL A 40 -3.56 -6.98 -3.75
CA VAL A 40 -3.70 -7.22 -2.31
C VAL A 40 -4.64 -6.16 -1.76
N VAL A 41 -5.77 -6.60 -1.21
CA VAL A 41 -6.76 -5.73 -0.57
C VAL A 41 -6.75 -6.04 0.94
N PRO A 42 -6.37 -5.09 1.81
CA PRO A 42 -6.31 -5.33 3.25
C PRO A 42 -7.69 -5.71 3.81
N ALA A 43 -7.72 -6.64 4.77
CA ALA A 43 -8.93 -7.30 5.25
C ALA A 43 -9.05 -7.22 6.78
N GLY A 44 -9.37 -6.03 7.31
CA GLY A 44 -9.53 -5.78 8.73
C GLY A 44 -8.25 -5.29 9.40
N PRO A 45 -8.27 -5.09 10.74
CA PRO A 45 -7.14 -4.53 11.47
C PRO A 45 -5.92 -5.46 11.42
N ALA A 46 -4.75 -4.87 11.60
CA ALA A 46 -3.54 -5.66 11.81
C ALA A 46 -3.67 -6.51 13.07
N GLN A 47 -3.13 -7.73 13.03
CA GLN A 47 -2.99 -8.64 14.14
C GLN A 47 -1.74 -8.28 14.95
N ALA A 48 -1.62 -7.01 15.34
CA ALA A 48 -0.56 -6.49 16.18
C ALA A 48 -1.16 -5.57 17.25
N LYS A 49 -0.41 -5.33 18.32
CA LYS A 49 -0.80 -4.38 19.37
C LYS A 49 -0.66 -2.95 18.89
N ASP A 50 -1.31 -2.03 19.60
CA ASP A 50 -1.11 -0.60 19.39
C ASP A 50 0.38 -0.25 19.55
N PRO A 51 0.92 0.69 18.73
CA PRO A 51 0.24 1.52 17.74
C PRO A 51 0.04 0.86 16.36
N TYR A 52 0.41 -0.40 16.19
CA TYR A 52 0.44 -1.09 14.90
C TYR A 52 -0.88 -1.77 14.51
N ARG A 53 -1.99 -1.46 15.19
CA ARG A 53 -3.30 -2.06 14.91
C ARG A 53 -3.92 -1.59 13.59
N ASP A 54 -3.51 -0.42 13.10
CA ASP A 54 -3.94 0.12 11.81
C ASP A 54 -3.37 -0.70 10.64
N GLY A 55 -4.23 -1.52 10.03
CA GLY A 55 -3.86 -2.37 8.90
C GLY A 55 -3.45 -1.60 7.64
N ILE A 56 -4.01 -0.40 7.41
CA ILE A 56 -3.66 0.44 6.26
C ILE A 56 -2.26 1.01 6.46
N ALA A 57 -2.01 1.66 7.60
CA ALA A 57 -0.72 2.28 7.89
C ALA A 57 0.41 1.24 7.90
N VAL A 58 0.18 0.07 8.51
CA VAL A 58 1.16 -1.02 8.54
C VAL A 58 1.44 -1.56 7.14
N LEU A 59 0.41 -1.81 6.32
CA LEU A 59 0.64 -2.34 4.98
C LEU A 59 1.31 -1.33 4.05
N ALA A 60 0.91 -0.05 4.11
CA ALA A 60 1.52 1.05 3.35
C ALA A 60 3.01 1.28 3.69
N SER A 61 3.39 0.96 4.92
CA SER A 61 4.78 1.09 5.40
C SER A 61 5.60 -0.18 5.23
N ARG A 62 4.99 -1.28 4.80
CA ARG A 62 5.63 -2.59 4.80
C ARG A 62 6.72 -2.69 3.72
N PRO A 63 7.96 -3.07 4.07
CA PRO A 63 9.00 -3.28 3.09
C PRO A 63 8.67 -4.39 2.09
N LEU A 64 8.87 -4.11 0.80
CA LEU A 64 8.75 -5.10 -0.26
C LEU A 64 10.10 -5.73 -0.62
N PRO A 65 10.18 -7.07 -0.72
CA PRO A 65 11.32 -7.74 -1.32
C PRO A 65 11.61 -7.23 -2.73
N SER A 66 12.89 -7.11 -3.11
CA SER A 66 13.31 -6.59 -4.42
C SER A 66 12.67 -7.33 -5.60
N ARG A 67 12.48 -8.65 -5.47
CA ARG A 67 11.84 -9.51 -6.48
C ARG A 67 10.37 -9.22 -6.74
N MET A 68 9.69 -8.49 -5.85
CA MET A 68 8.28 -8.11 -5.96
C MET A 68 8.10 -6.66 -6.46
N ARG A 69 9.20 -5.98 -6.81
CA ARG A 69 9.20 -4.60 -7.32
C ARG A 69 9.29 -4.60 -8.86
N PRO A 70 8.66 -3.65 -9.57
CA PRO A 70 7.96 -2.49 -9.03
C PRO A 70 6.60 -2.86 -8.47
N ALA A 71 6.12 -2.02 -7.55
CA ALA A 71 4.80 -2.16 -6.95
C ALA A 71 4.22 -0.77 -6.65
N LEU A 72 2.89 -0.70 -6.62
CA LEU A 72 2.13 0.51 -6.36
C LEU A 72 1.06 0.20 -5.30
N GLY A 73 1.11 0.94 -4.20
CA GLY A 73 0.07 0.93 -3.17
C GLY A 73 -0.81 2.17 -3.27
N PHE A 74 -2.11 2.01 -3.05
CA PHE A 74 -3.14 3.03 -3.07
C PHE A 74 -3.96 2.85 -1.79
N PHE A 75 -3.96 3.82 -0.89
CA PHE A 75 -4.55 3.67 0.43
C PHE A 75 -5.31 4.92 0.83
N VAL A 76 -6.42 4.74 1.54
CA VAL A 76 -7.11 5.85 2.21
C VAL A 76 -6.85 5.75 3.71
N THR A 77 -6.30 6.81 4.29
CA THR A 77 -6.03 6.92 5.72
C THR A 77 -6.32 8.34 6.18
N ASP A 78 -7.04 8.49 7.30
CA ASP A 78 -7.43 9.80 7.86
C ASP A 78 -8.08 10.76 6.84
N GLY A 79 -8.89 10.24 5.91
CA GLY A 79 -9.52 11.04 4.85
C GLY A 79 -8.54 11.56 3.79
N ARG A 80 -7.33 11.01 3.71
CA ARG A 80 -6.30 11.34 2.72
C ARG A 80 -6.08 10.17 1.78
N ALA A 81 -5.74 10.47 0.54
CA ALA A 81 -5.26 9.48 -0.41
C ALA A 81 -3.73 9.36 -0.29
N VAL A 82 -3.22 8.15 -0.15
CA VAL A 82 -1.78 7.87 -0.07
C VAL A 82 -1.40 6.89 -1.16
N VAL A 83 -0.49 7.29 -2.04
CA VAL A 83 0.12 6.42 -3.04
C VAL A 83 1.53 6.08 -2.59
N VAL A 84 1.85 4.78 -2.53
CA VAL A 84 3.18 4.26 -2.20
C VAL A 84 3.80 3.69 -3.46
N VAL A 85 4.91 4.27 -3.89
CA VAL A 85 5.65 3.81 -5.06
C VAL A 85 6.87 3.03 -4.60
N HIS A 86 6.94 1.77 -5.02
CA HIS A 86 8.12 0.92 -4.83
C HIS A 86 8.84 0.77 -6.18
N PRO A 87 9.84 1.61 -6.47
CA PRO A 87 10.54 1.54 -7.74
C PRO A 87 11.37 0.25 -7.86
N ARG A 88 11.59 -0.17 -9.11
CA ARG A 88 12.56 -1.22 -9.43
C ARG A 88 13.98 -0.64 -9.36
N GLY A 89 14.96 -1.46 -8.98
CA GLY A 89 16.38 -1.10 -9.04
C GLY A 89 17.15 -1.22 -7.73
N TRP A 90 18.47 -1.15 -7.83
CA TRP A 90 19.38 -1.24 -6.69
C TRP A 90 19.34 0.05 -5.86
N ARG A 91 19.19 -0.09 -4.53
CA ARG A 91 19.02 1.02 -3.57
C ARG A 91 17.84 1.96 -3.86
N ALA A 92 16.88 1.49 -4.65
CA ALA A 92 15.62 2.17 -4.88
C ALA A 92 14.84 2.34 -3.56
N ILE A 93 14.61 3.59 -3.17
CA ILE A 93 13.83 3.95 -1.97
C ILE A 93 12.33 4.03 -2.30
N THR A 94 11.49 3.66 -1.34
CA THR A 94 10.05 3.86 -1.42
C THR A 94 9.73 5.36 -1.43
N ARG A 95 8.76 5.77 -2.24
CA ARG A 95 8.32 7.17 -2.36
C ARG A 95 6.82 7.29 -2.19
N TYR A 96 6.36 8.45 -1.76
CA TYR A 96 4.98 8.67 -1.34
C TYR A 96 4.36 9.88 -2.04
N VAL A 97 3.11 9.74 -2.44
CA VAL A 97 2.22 10.86 -2.71
C VAL A 97 1.18 10.88 -1.60
N VAL A 98 0.95 12.05 -1.01
CA VAL A 98 -0.18 12.28 -0.12
C VAL A 98 -1.05 13.34 -0.76
N TRP A 99 -2.34 13.05 -0.89
CA TRP A 99 -3.32 13.97 -1.44
C TRP A 99 -4.42 14.20 -0.40
N GLU A 100 -4.80 15.47 -0.24
CA GLU A 100 -5.86 15.88 0.68
C GLU A 100 -6.98 16.59 -0.12
N PRO A 101 -8.26 16.30 0.19
CA PRO A 101 -9.37 17.10 -0.32
C PRO A 101 -9.13 18.58 -0.06
N SER A 102 -9.57 19.44 -0.99
CA SER A 102 -9.36 20.90 -0.98
C SER A 102 -7.92 21.40 -1.15
N ARG A 103 -6.89 20.55 -1.08
CA ARG A 103 -5.48 20.97 -1.20
C ARG A 103 -4.74 20.34 -2.36
N GLY A 104 -5.16 19.16 -2.79
CA GLY A 104 -4.45 18.39 -3.80
C GLY A 104 -3.27 17.63 -3.19
N ALA A 105 -2.27 17.31 -4.00
CA ALA A 105 -1.03 16.69 -3.54
C ALA A 105 -0.27 17.63 -2.59
N VAL A 106 0.00 17.13 -1.39
CA VAL A 106 0.72 17.84 -0.33
C VAL A 106 2.05 17.16 -0.01
N ARG A 107 2.98 17.92 0.57
CA ARG A 107 4.23 17.37 1.07
C ARG A 107 4.03 16.86 2.49
N ALA A 108 4.16 15.55 2.68
CA ALA A 108 4.19 14.95 4.01
C ALA A 108 5.61 15.05 4.60
N PRO A 109 5.78 15.58 5.82
CA PRO A 109 7.07 15.57 6.51
C PRO A 109 7.61 14.14 6.63
N HIS A 110 8.94 13.98 6.54
CA HIS A 110 9.66 12.71 6.68
C HIS A 110 9.39 11.62 5.63
N LEU A 111 8.45 11.82 4.71
CA LEU A 111 8.22 10.90 3.59
C LEU A 111 8.92 11.39 2.31
N PRO A 112 9.74 10.54 1.65
CA PRO A 112 10.32 10.89 0.35
C PRO A 112 9.21 11.09 -0.69
N PRO A 113 9.07 12.28 -1.31
CA PRO A 113 7.96 12.54 -2.23
C PRO A 113 8.13 11.78 -3.56
N ALA A 114 7.05 11.19 -4.06
CA ALA A 114 6.98 10.62 -5.40
C ALA A 114 6.55 11.69 -6.41
N ARG A 115 7.08 11.59 -7.62
CA ARG A 115 6.67 12.43 -8.76
C ARG A 115 5.67 11.68 -9.64
N PRO A 116 4.83 12.37 -10.44
CA PRO A 116 3.99 11.72 -11.45
C PRO A 116 4.76 10.72 -12.34
N ASP A 117 5.99 11.07 -12.74
CA ASP A 117 6.89 10.21 -13.51
C ASP A 117 7.27 8.91 -12.80
N ASP A 118 7.30 8.91 -11.46
CA ASP A 118 7.61 7.71 -10.68
C ASP A 118 6.43 6.73 -10.71
N LEU A 119 5.20 7.23 -10.69
CA LEU A 119 3.98 6.42 -10.79
C LEU A 119 3.88 5.79 -12.18
N VAL A 120 4.04 6.61 -13.24
CA VAL A 120 4.02 6.16 -14.64
C VAL A 120 5.10 5.11 -14.90
N ARG A 121 6.33 5.35 -14.43
CA ARG A 121 7.43 4.39 -14.57
C ARG A 121 7.17 3.09 -13.81
N ALA A 122 6.62 3.16 -12.60
CA ALA A 122 6.30 1.98 -11.80
C ALA A 122 5.15 1.16 -12.39
N ALA A 123 4.16 1.82 -12.99
CA ALA A 123 3.06 1.17 -13.72
C ALA A 123 3.51 0.55 -15.05
N GLY A 124 4.63 1.01 -15.61
CA GLY A 124 5.15 0.51 -16.89
C GLY A 124 4.38 1.03 -18.11
N VAL A 125 3.70 2.17 -17.97
CA VAL A 125 2.95 2.82 -19.05
C VAL A 125 3.74 3.92 -19.75
N VAL A 126 3.18 4.41 -20.87
CA VAL A 126 3.84 5.39 -21.74
C VAL A 126 3.91 6.79 -21.09
N PRO A 127 4.94 7.62 -21.41
CA PRO A 127 5.15 8.91 -20.76
C PRO A 127 4.02 9.94 -20.90
N GLU A 128 3.14 9.80 -21.89
CA GLU A 128 2.01 10.70 -22.15
C GLU A 128 1.05 10.78 -20.95
N ALA A 129 0.92 9.68 -20.17
CA ALA A 129 0.09 9.62 -18.97
C ALA A 129 0.57 10.56 -17.84
N VAL A 130 1.83 11.05 -17.89
CA VAL A 130 2.39 11.93 -16.85
C VAL A 130 1.59 13.23 -16.71
N GLY A 131 1.07 13.77 -17.82
CA GLY A 131 0.25 14.99 -17.81
C GLY A 131 -1.07 14.79 -17.07
N GLU A 132 -1.74 13.69 -17.33
CA GLU A 132 -3.02 13.32 -16.71
C GLU A 132 -2.86 13.01 -15.21
N VAL A 133 -1.85 12.21 -14.84
CA VAL A 133 -1.52 11.94 -13.43
C VAL A 133 -1.24 13.24 -12.68
N ARG A 134 -0.47 14.15 -13.29
CA ARG A 134 -0.21 15.48 -12.70
C ARG A 134 -1.49 16.29 -12.54
N SER A 135 -2.42 16.22 -13.50
CA SER A 135 -3.70 16.92 -13.44
C SER A 135 -4.54 16.42 -12.27
N LEU A 136 -4.70 15.10 -12.14
CA LEU A 136 -5.42 14.46 -11.04
C LEU A 136 -4.84 14.85 -9.68
N LEU A 137 -3.52 14.74 -9.53
CA LEU A 137 -2.85 15.09 -8.27
C LEU A 137 -2.93 16.58 -7.91
N ARG A 138 -3.23 17.47 -8.88
CA ARG A 138 -3.48 18.89 -8.64
C ARG A 138 -4.94 19.22 -8.36
N SER A 139 -5.86 18.32 -8.71
CA SER A 139 -7.27 18.47 -8.37
C SER A 139 -7.41 18.67 -6.87
N ARG A 140 -8.32 19.55 -6.49
CA ARG A 140 -8.68 19.83 -5.08
C ARG A 140 -10.09 19.38 -4.76
N GLU A 141 -10.76 18.78 -5.73
CA GLU A 141 -12.14 18.33 -5.65
C GLU A 141 -12.15 16.80 -5.69
N GLY A 142 -13.17 16.21 -5.08
CA GLY A 142 -13.41 14.77 -5.08
C GLY A 142 -13.11 14.08 -3.75
N ASP A 143 -13.42 12.79 -3.73
CA ASP A 143 -13.16 11.87 -2.62
C ASP A 143 -11.81 11.13 -2.80
N PRO A 144 -11.08 10.80 -1.72
CA PRO A 144 -9.83 10.05 -1.81
C PRO A 144 -9.94 8.71 -2.56
N VAL A 145 -11.03 7.95 -2.40
CA VAL A 145 -11.23 6.68 -3.11
C VAL A 145 -11.39 6.94 -4.61
N GLU A 146 -12.21 7.91 -4.99
CA GLU A 146 -12.44 8.28 -6.40
C GLU A 146 -11.14 8.72 -7.08
N LEU A 147 -10.35 9.57 -6.42
CA LEU A 147 -9.04 9.98 -6.94
C LEU A 147 -8.12 8.77 -7.19
N LEU A 148 -8.06 7.82 -6.24
CA LEU A 148 -7.19 6.66 -6.37
C LEU A 148 -7.68 5.70 -7.47
N ASP A 149 -9.00 5.49 -7.61
CA ASP A 149 -9.58 4.72 -8.70
C ASP A 149 -9.28 5.38 -10.06
N ASP A 150 -9.39 6.71 -10.17
CA ASP A 150 -9.02 7.44 -11.39
C ASP A 150 -7.51 7.34 -11.70
N LEU A 151 -6.65 7.34 -10.68
CA LEU A 151 -5.21 7.10 -10.86
C LEU A 151 -4.94 5.68 -11.36
N VAL A 152 -5.61 4.66 -10.80
CA VAL A 152 -5.51 3.27 -11.27
C VAL A 152 -5.90 3.19 -12.75
N ARG A 153 -7.00 3.86 -13.14
CA ARG A 153 -7.48 3.91 -14.53
C ARG A 153 -6.48 4.61 -15.47
N VAL A 154 -6.02 5.82 -15.12
CA VAL A 154 -5.06 6.59 -15.95
C VAL A 154 -3.72 5.86 -16.09
N LEU A 155 -3.29 5.13 -15.07
CA LEU A 155 -2.09 4.31 -15.11
C LEU A 155 -2.31 2.95 -15.81
N ALA A 156 -3.50 2.71 -16.38
CA ALA A 156 -3.89 1.44 -17.01
C ALA A 156 -3.60 0.21 -16.13
N LEU A 157 -3.75 0.36 -14.81
CA LEU A 157 -3.51 -0.69 -13.84
C LEU A 157 -4.79 -1.52 -13.64
N PRO A 158 -4.67 -2.83 -13.36
CA PRO A 158 -5.82 -3.62 -12.96
C PRO A 158 -6.30 -3.24 -11.55
N GLY A 159 -7.55 -3.58 -11.22
CA GLY A 159 -8.08 -3.43 -9.88
C GLY A 159 -8.97 -2.22 -9.63
N GLU A 160 -9.60 -1.68 -10.69
CA GLU A 160 -10.64 -0.65 -10.56
C GLU A 160 -11.74 -1.07 -9.57
N GLY A 161 -12.06 -0.19 -8.62
CA GLY A 161 -13.07 -0.43 -7.58
C GLY A 161 -12.61 -1.35 -6.44
N LEU A 162 -11.45 -2.01 -6.54
CA LEU A 162 -10.91 -2.85 -5.46
C LEU A 162 -10.49 -2.02 -4.25
N ILE A 163 -10.14 -0.74 -4.43
CA ILE A 163 -9.80 0.17 -3.33
C ILE A 163 -10.97 0.27 -2.35
N GLY A 164 -12.21 0.43 -2.85
CA GLY A 164 -13.42 0.40 -2.02
C GLY A 164 -13.89 -1.00 -1.60
N GLY A 165 -13.15 -2.06 -1.93
CA GLY A 165 -13.51 -3.45 -1.65
C GLY A 165 -14.59 -4.03 -2.57
N ARG A 166 -14.97 -3.33 -3.65
CA ARG A 166 -16.02 -3.77 -4.57
C ARG A 166 -15.60 -5.09 -5.24
N GLY A 167 -16.49 -6.07 -5.26
CA GLY A 167 -16.27 -7.33 -5.98
C GLY A 167 -15.31 -8.31 -5.30
N VAL A 168 -14.46 -7.88 -4.36
CA VAL A 168 -13.41 -8.71 -3.74
C VAL A 168 -13.95 -10.01 -3.15
N LYS A 169 -15.01 -9.95 -2.34
CA LYS A 169 -15.55 -11.13 -1.64
C LYS A 169 -16.34 -12.07 -2.55
N SER A 170 -16.81 -11.57 -3.69
CA SER A 170 -17.57 -12.34 -4.68
C SER A 170 -16.70 -12.90 -5.79
N ASP A 171 -15.45 -12.47 -5.89
CA ASP A 171 -14.49 -12.96 -6.87
C ASP A 171 -14.04 -14.39 -6.48
N PRO A 172 -14.23 -15.39 -7.36
CA PRO A 172 -13.86 -16.77 -7.06
C PRO A 172 -12.34 -17.00 -6.95
N GLU A 173 -11.52 -16.11 -7.51
CA GLU A 173 -10.05 -16.18 -7.42
C GLU A 173 -9.50 -15.43 -6.20
N ALA A 174 -10.35 -14.69 -5.47
CA ALA A 174 -9.94 -14.00 -4.26
C ALA A 174 -9.73 -14.96 -3.09
N VAL A 175 -8.52 -14.95 -2.54
CA VAL A 175 -8.16 -15.76 -1.38
C VAL A 175 -7.88 -14.86 -0.19
N LEU A 176 -8.65 -15.03 0.90
CA LEU A 176 -8.31 -14.40 2.18
C LEU A 176 -7.07 -15.09 2.77
N VAL A 177 -6.00 -14.32 2.94
CA VAL A 177 -4.74 -14.78 3.52
C VAL A 177 -4.55 -14.14 4.89
N GLU A 178 -4.49 -15.00 5.90
CA GLU A 178 -4.23 -14.62 7.28
C GLU A 178 -2.72 -14.67 7.60
N PRO A 179 -2.20 -13.71 8.39
CA PRO A 179 -0.87 -13.77 8.96
C PRO A 179 -0.64 -15.08 9.74
N ARG A 180 0.58 -15.60 9.72
CA ARG A 180 0.93 -16.71 10.62
C ARG A 180 1.09 -16.17 12.03
N ARG A 181 0.54 -16.87 13.01
CA ARG A 181 0.74 -16.58 14.43
C ARG A 181 2.22 -16.39 14.80
N SER A 182 3.10 -17.24 14.28
CA SER A 182 4.55 -17.12 14.54
C SER A 182 5.21 -15.88 13.90
N ALA A 183 4.63 -15.34 12.83
CA ALA A 183 5.10 -14.08 12.23
C ALA A 183 4.64 -12.88 13.07
N VAL A 184 3.40 -12.91 13.57
CA VAL A 184 2.87 -11.93 14.52
C VAL A 184 3.71 -11.91 15.81
N GLU A 185 3.94 -13.07 16.42
CA GLU A 185 4.75 -13.18 17.64
C GLU A 185 6.20 -12.68 17.44
N ARG A 186 6.77 -12.89 16.24
CA ARG A 186 8.09 -12.34 15.90
C ARG A 186 8.05 -10.83 15.78
N PHE A 187 7.04 -10.28 15.12
CA PHE A 187 6.87 -8.83 14.97
C PHE A 187 6.76 -8.15 16.33
N GLU A 188 5.87 -8.66 17.20
CA GLU A 188 5.67 -8.13 18.56
C GLU A 188 6.95 -8.14 19.39
N ARG A 189 7.76 -9.20 19.26
CA ARG A 189 9.04 -9.29 19.96
C ARG A 189 10.02 -8.20 19.51
N VAL A 190 10.16 -8.02 18.20
CA VAL A 190 11.07 -7.01 17.63
C VAL A 190 10.64 -5.59 18.04
N VAL A 191 9.33 -5.33 18.07
CA VAL A 191 8.79 -4.05 18.54
C VAL A 191 9.13 -3.82 20.02
N ALA A 192 8.92 -4.83 20.88
CA ALA A 192 9.24 -4.70 22.29
C ALA A 192 10.74 -4.44 22.54
N GLU A 193 11.61 -5.13 21.80
CA GLU A 193 13.06 -4.91 21.84
C GLU A 193 13.44 -3.47 21.40
N ASP A 194 12.79 -2.92 20.36
CA ASP A 194 13.05 -1.55 19.88
C ASP A 194 12.54 -0.47 20.86
N ASP A 195 11.41 -0.73 21.51
CA ASP A 195 10.85 0.14 22.56
C ASP A 195 11.77 0.19 23.79
N GLU A 196 12.34 -0.95 24.20
CA GLU A 196 13.32 -1.05 25.29
C GLU A 196 14.59 -0.23 24.95
N VAL A 197 15.18 -0.45 23.77
CA VAL A 197 16.37 0.29 23.32
C VAL A 197 16.08 1.79 23.22
N SER A 198 14.91 2.17 22.71
CA SER A 198 14.50 3.57 22.60
C SER A 198 14.28 4.23 23.96
N ALA A 199 13.82 3.48 24.97
CA ALA A 199 13.69 3.98 26.34
C ALA A 199 15.07 4.23 26.96
N GLU A 200 16.01 3.27 26.84
CA GLU A 200 17.37 3.41 27.34
C GLU A 200 18.09 4.63 26.72
N LEU A 201 17.95 4.85 25.41
CA LEU A 201 18.56 6.01 24.73
C LEU A 201 18.00 7.35 25.20
N ARG A 202 16.72 7.41 25.62
CA ARG A 202 16.11 8.63 26.17
C ARG A 202 16.55 8.90 27.60
N GLU A 203 16.81 7.85 28.39
CA GLU A 203 17.29 7.98 29.78
C GLU A 203 18.75 8.45 29.85
N HIS A 204 19.53 8.24 28.80
CA HIS A 204 20.95 8.62 28.71
C HIS A 204 21.22 9.88 27.87
N SER A 205 20.19 10.63 27.47
CA SER A 205 20.29 11.90 26.73
C SER A 205 19.90 13.10 27.58
#